data_AF-A0A6I9WDU1-F1
#
_entry.id   AF-A0A6I9WDU1-F1
#
_cell.length_a   1.000
_cell.length_b   1.000
_cell.length_c   1.000
_cell.angle_alpha   90.00
_cell.angle_beta   90.00
_cell.angle_gamma   90.00
#
_symmetry.space_group_name_H-M   'P 1'
#
loop_
_entity.id
_entity.type
_entity.pdbx_description
1 polymer ?
#
loop_
_entity_poly.entity_id
_entity_poly.type
_entity_poly.pdbx_seq_one_letter_code
_entity_poly.pdbx_strand_id
1 'polypeptide(L)'
;MIAEDWIISKNMEERNVMIRRAQSARLIIICAYCLDAVGCFFLIILPRFGISIRLTSNITDPGRLMPLQTHYIYDITKRLQYEVTFISQSIYIFLAVISYTGIDNFLGLLVFHISGQLDILKNRLTRLDKYINSHDILKNCIVRHIRLFRTIAVIEDTYNIILLSLFIYFAILFAFYGFRIINLFDEENNLSLTRLMFCISTIFNLFGQMCLYCALGEFLMAQYNNVYYAAYNNKWYAMNKKTVQNLLFLQIRGNKPVYLTAGKMFPMTLTTFCGLIKTSLGYISVLHTMKRY
;
A
#
# COMPACT_ATOMS: atom_id res chain seq x y z
N MET A 1 -3.42 -12.70 17.98
CA MET A 1 -3.43 -11.24 18.28
C MET A 1 -4.73 -10.54 17.88
N ILE A 2 -5.04 -10.36 16.58
CA ILE A 2 -6.22 -9.56 16.17
C ILE A 2 -7.52 -10.13 16.74
N ALA A 3 -7.76 -11.43 16.58
CA ALA A 3 -8.96 -12.08 17.11
C ALA A 3 -9.11 -11.90 18.63
N GLU A 4 -8.02 -12.13 19.40
CA GLU A 4 -7.98 -11.89 20.85
C GLU A 4 -8.33 -10.44 21.18
N ASP A 5 -7.74 -9.48 20.45
CA ASP A 5 -7.99 -8.07 20.67
C ASP A 5 -9.46 -7.72 20.43
N TRP A 6 -10.20 -8.43 19.58
CA TRP A 6 -11.64 -8.22 19.38
C TRP A 6 -12.49 -8.86 20.49
N ILE A 7 -12.06 -10.00 21.04
CA ILE A 7 -12.79 -10.77 22.08
C ILE A 7 -12.69 -10.11 23.46
N ILE A 8 -11.56 -9.46 23.78
CA ILE A 8 -11.36 -8.80 25.08
C ILE A 8 -12.49 -7.79 25.36
N SER A 9 -13.05 -7.79 26.57
CA SER A 9 -14.07 -6.82 26.99
C SER A 9 -13.55 -5.38 26.85
N LYS A 10 -14.35 -4.53 26.22
CA LYS A 10 -14.01 -3.14 25.89
C LYS A 10 -15.15 -2.21 26.23
N ASN A 11 -14.78 -1.00 26.61
CA ASN A 11 -15.72 0.10 26.75
C ASN A 11 -16.28 0.49 25.37
N MET A 12 -17.48 1.06 25.33
CA MET A 12 -18.14 1.44 24.07
C MET A 12 -17.27 2.37 23.21
N GLU A 13 -16.57 3.33 23.83
CA GLU A 13 -15.63 4.22 23.13
C GLU A 13 -14.50 3.45 22.43
N GLU A 14 -13.89 2.46 23.11
CA GLU A 14 -12.78 1.68 22.56
C GLU A 14 -13.24 0.79 21.39
N ARG A 15 -14.44 0.21 21.53
CA ARG A 15 -15.06 -0.56 20.45
C ARG A 15 -15.35 0.32 19.23
N ASN A 16 -15.87 1.53 19.44
CA ASN A 16 -16.16 2.47 18.38
C ASN A 16 -14.88 2.91 17.64
N VAL A 17 -13.77 3.11 18.35
CA VAL A 17 -12.46 3.40 17.73
C VAL A 17 -12.03 2.27 16.80
N MET A 18 -12.11 1.01 17.25
CA MET A 18 -11.74 -0.15 16.42
C MET A 18 -12.65 -0.29 15.19
N ILE A 19 -13.97 -0.14 15.35
CA ILE A 19 -14.93 -0.21 14.23
C ILE A 19 -14.64 0.90 13.21
N ARG A 20 -14.41 2.13 13.67
CA ARG A 20 -14.10 3.26 12.78
C ARG A 20 -12.82 2.99 11.97
N ARG A 21 -11.77 2.47 12.60
CA ARG A 21 -10.51 2.13 11.91
C ARG A 21 -10.70 0.99 10.91
N ALA A 22 -11.50 -0.03 11.26
CA ALA A 22 -11.85 -1.11 10.35
C ALA A 22 -12.68 -0.61 9.14
N GLN A 23 -13.60 0.33 9.35
CA GLN A 23 -14.36 0.96 8.26
C GLN A 23 -13.47 1.79 7.34
N SER A 24 -12.52 2.58 7.88
CA SER A 24 -11.54 3.30 7.07
C SER A 24 -10.69 2.35 6.23
N ALA A 25 -10.19 1.26 6.81
CA ALA A 25 -9.46 0.23 6.08
C ALA A 25 -10.31 -0.39 4.96
N ARG A 26 -11.57 -0.74 5.26
CA ARG A 26 -12.51 -1.30 4.27
C ARG A 26 -12.76 -0.35 3.12
N LEU A 27 -12.91 0.96 3.38
CA LEU A 27 -13.09 1.96 2.33
C LEU A 27 -11.88 2.00 1.39
N ILE A 28 -10.66 2.03 1.95
CA ILE A 28 -9.42 2.03 1.16
C ILE A 28 -9.30 0.77 0.31
N ILE A 29 -9.62 -0.40 0.88
CA ILE A 29 -9.63 -1.69 0.18
C ILE A 29 -10.63 -1.68 -0.98
N ILE A 30 -11.84 -1.15 -0.78
CA ILE A 30 -12.85 -1.03 -1.85
C ILE A 30 -12.32 -0.13 -2.96
N CYS A 31 -11.73 1.02 -2.63
CA CYS A 31 -11.14 1.92 -3.62
C CYS A 31 -10.00 1.24 -4.41
N ALA A 32 -9.14 0.47 -3.75
CA ALA A 32 -8.07 -0.29 -4.41
C ALA A 32 -8.64 -1.30 -5.41
N TYR A 33 -9.63 -2.10 -4.99
CA TYR A 33 -10.31 -3.05 -5.89
C TYR A 33 -11.00 -2.36 -7.07
N CYS A 34 -11.59 -1.17 -6.88
CA CYS A 34 -12.15 -0.40 -7.98
C CYS A 34 -11.08 0.03 -9.00
N LEU A 35 -9.91 0.46 -8.54
CA LEU A 35 -8.79 0.83 -9.41
C LEU A 35 -8.26 -0.37 -10.20
N ASP A 36 -8.17 -1.54 -9.58
CA ASP A 36 -7.68 -2.75 -10.25
C ASP A 36 -8.73 -3.33 -11.21
N ALA A 37 -10.02 -3.18 -10.90
CA ALA A 37 -11.11 -3.54 -11.80
C ALA A 37 -11.07 -2.73 -13.11
N VAL A 38 -10.72 -1.44 -13.04
CA VAL A 38 -10.52 -0.61 -14.24
C VAL A 38 -9.37 -1.17 -15.09
N GLY A 39 -8.26 -1.57 -14.47
CA GLY A 39 -7.16 -2.23 -15.17
C GLY A 39 -7.59 -3.53 -15.87
N CYS A 40 -8.37 -4.37 -15.18
CA CYS A 40 -8.93 -5.60 -15.75
C CYS A 40 -9.87 -5.32 -16.92
N PHE A 41 -10.69 -4.27 -16.83
CA PHE A 41 -11.57 -3.83 -17.92
C PHE A 41 -10.77 -3.52 -19.17
N PHE A 42 -9.69 -2.72 -19.06
CA PHE A 42 -8.83 -2.43 -20.21
C PHE A 42 -8.21 -3.71 -20.78
N LEU A 43 -7.67 -4.59 -19.95
CA LEU A 43 -6.95 -5.79 -20.41
C LEU A 43 -7.84 -6.89 -21.01
N ILE A 44 -9.08 -7.04 -20.56
CA ILE A 44 -9.96 -8.14 -20.98
C ILE A 44 -10.99 -7.66 -22.00
N ILE A 45 -11.67 -6.54 -21.71
CA ILE A 45 -12.85 -6.13 -22.49
C ILE A 45 -12.44 -5.51 -23.82
N LEU A 46 -11.43 -4.64 -23.86
CA LEU A 46 -11.04 -3.97 -25.10
C LEU A 46 -10.51 -4.93 -26.17
N PRO A 47 -9.64 -5.92 -25.86
CA PRO A 47 -9.24 -6.93 -26.83
C PRO A 47 -10.41 -7.75 -27.39
N ARG A 48 -11.43 -8.03 -26.57
CA ARG A 48 -12.64 -8.75 -27.02
C ARG A 48 -13.40 -8.00 -28.11
N PHE A 49 -13.38 -6.67 -28.08
CA PHE A 49 -14.01 -5.80 -29.09
C PHE A 49 -13.08 -5.43 -30.25
N GLY A 50 -11.89 -6.05 -30.35
CA GLY A 50 -10.96 -5.76 -31.44
C GLY A 50 -10.15 -4.47 -31.26
N ILE A 51 -10.21 -3.85 -30.07
CA ILE A 51 -9.51 -2.59 -29.80
C ILE A 51 -8.11 -2.89 -29.25
N SER A 52 -7.08 -2.54 -30.01
CA SER A 52 -5.68 -2.76 -29.62
C SER A 52 -5.12 -1.64 -28.76
N ILE A 53 -4.68 -2.01 -27.56
CA ILE A 53 -3.95 -1.14 -26.62
C ILE A 53 -2.42 -1.17 -26.91
N ARG A 54 -1.98 -2.04 -27.83
CA ARG A 54 -0.57 -2.35 -28.08
C ARG A 54 -0.02 -1.59 -29.27
N LEU A 55 1.29 -1.33 -29.24
CA LEU A 55 2.06 -0.97 -30.43
C LEU A 55 2.36 -2.26 -31.22
N THR A 56 1.65 -2.48 -32.33
CA THR A 56 1.90 -3.60 -33.24
C THR A 56 3.14 -3.29 -34.08
N SER A 57 4.35 -3.52 -33.54
CA SER A 57 5.60 -3.35 -34.30
C SER A 57 6.18 -4.66 -34.83
N ASN A 58 5.68 -5.82 -34.36
CA ASN A 58 6.28 -7.12 -34.69
C ASN A 58 5.48 -7.84 -35.78
N ILE A 59 6.17 -8.20 -36.87
CA ILE A 59 5.61 -8.82 -38.09
C ILE A 59 5.10 -10.26 -37.80
N THR A 60 5.48 -10.84 -36.67
CA THR A 60 5.11 -12.20 -36.22
C THR A 60 3.82 -12.27 -35.39
N ASP A 61 3.07 -11.17 -35.26
CA ASP A 61 1.82 -11.16 -34.49
C ASP A 61 0.67 -11.82 -35.28
N PRO A 62 -0.03 -12.87 -34.78
CA PRO A 62 -1.11 -13.56 -35.49
C PRO A 62 -2.37 -12.71 -35.78
N GLY A 63 -2.32 -11.39 -35.59
CA GLY A 63 -3.39 -10.43 -35.91
C GLY A 63 -4.61 -10.46 -34.97
N ARG A 64 -4.80 -11.52 -34.18
CA ARG A 64 -5.85 -11.60 -33.16
C ARG A 64 -5.36 -11.09 -31.81
N LEU A 65 -6.14 -10.18 -31.21
CA LEU A 65 -5.83 -9.57 -29.93
C LEU A 65 -6.10 -10.51 -28.76
N MET A 66 -5.08 -10.75 -27.93
CA MET A 66 -5.23 -11.43 -26.65
C MET A 66 -5.05 -10.46 -25.48
N PRO A 67 -5.66 -10.74 -24.30
CA PRO A 67 -5.39 -10.01 -23.07
C PRO A 67 -3.89 -9.92 -22.77
N LEU A 68 -3.19 -11.06 -22.87
CA LEU A 68 -1.73 -11.15 -22.73
C LEU A 68 -1.13 -11.91 -23.92
N GLN A 69 -0.53 -11.20 -24.87
CA GLN A 69 0.22 -11.83 -25.95
C GLN A 69 1.46 -12.54 -25.39
N THR A 70 1.52 -13.83 -25.66
CA THR A 70 2.61 -14.72 -25.27
C THR A 70 2.82 -15.74 -26.40
N HIS A 71 3.92 -16.48 -26.35
CA HIS A 71 4.15 -17.57 -27.29
C HIS A 71 3.42 -18.85 -26.82
N TYR A 72 2.81 -19.57 -27.75
CA TYR A 72 2.07 -20.80 -27.46
C TYR A 72 2.58 -21.94 -28.33
N ILE A 73 2.63 -23.13 -27.73
CA ILE A 73 3.08 -24.36 -28.38
C ILE A 73 2.05 -24.88 -29.40
N TYR A 74 0.82 -24.38 -29.35
CA TYR A 74 -0.28 -24.76 -30.24
C TYR A 74 -0.78 -23.57 -31.07
N ASP A 75 -1.45 -23.86 -32.18
CA ASP A 75 -1.91 -22.88 -33.15
C ASP A 75 -3.19 -22.13 -32.69
N ILE A 76 -3.00 -20.93 -32.17
CA ILE A 76 -4.07 -20.07 -31.63
C ILE A 76 -4.93 -19.44 -32.75
N THR A 77 -4.55 -19.56 -34.02
CA THR A 77 -5.37 -19.01 -35.12
C THR A 77 -6.72 -19.73 -35.22
N LYS A 78 -6.76 -21.00 -34.79
CA LYS A 78 -7.98 -21.82 -34.76
C LYS A 78 -8.99 -21.27 -33.75
N ARG A 79 -10.25 -21.10 -34.20
CA ARG A 79 -11.33 -20.45 -33.42
C ARG A 79 -11.51 -21.06 -32.03
N LEU A 80 -11.57 -22.38 -31.92
CA LEU A 80 -11.80 -23.06 -30.63
C LEU A 80 -10.64 -22.82 -29.66
N GLN A 81 -9.40 -23.00 -30.13
CA GLN A 81 -8.20 -22.83 -29.30
C GLN A 81 -8.02 -21.38 -28.86
N TYR A 82 -8.33 -20.42 -29.73
CA TYR A 82 -8.38 -19.01 -29.38
C TYR A 82 -9.34 -18.71 -28.22
N GLU A 83 -10.62 -19.10 -28.34
CA GLU A 83 -11.64 -18.78 -27.33
C GLU A 83 -11.31 -19.44 -25.97
N VAL A 84 -10.87 -20.70 -25.97
CA VAL A 84 -10.45 -21.40 -24.75
C VAL A 84 -9.25 -20.69 -24.09
N THR A 85 -8.26 -20.30 -24.88
CA THR A 85 -7.08 -19.57 -24.39
C THR A 85 -7.47 -18.21 -23.82
N PHE A 86 -8.35 -17.47 -24.50
CA PHE A 86 -8.84 -16.18 -24.06
C PHE A 86 -9.55 -16.27 -22.70
N ILE A 87 -10.44 -17.26 -22.54
CA ILE A 87 -11.15 -17.51 -21.27
C ILE A 87 -10.15 -17.88 -20.18
N SER A 88 -9.20 -18.78 -20.48
CA SER A 88 -8.15 -19.18 -19.54
C SER A 88 -7.31 -17.99 -19.08
N GLN A 89 -6.90 -17.10 -19.99
CA GLN A 89 -6.16 -15.89 -19.65
C GLN A 89 -6.99 -14.92 -18.80
N SER A 90 -8.26 -14.76 -19.12
CA SER A 90 -9.16 -13.88 -18.36
C SER A 90 -9.31 -14.35 -16.91
N ILE A 91 -9.47 -15.66 -16.71
CA ILE A 91 -9.50 -16.28 -15.37
C ILE A 91 -8.15 -16.08 -14.66
N TYR A 92 -7.04 -16.31 -15.36
CA TYR A 92 -5.70 -16.13 -14.79
C TYR A 92 -5.43 -14.69 -14.34
N ILE A 93 -5.75 -13.70 -15.17
CA ILE A 93 -5.59 -12.27 -14.83
C ILE A 93 -6.38 -11.94 -13.57
N PHE A 94 -7.63 -12.39 -13.48
CA PHE A 94 -8.47 -12.14 -12.32
C PHE A 94 -7.91 -12.77 -11.04
N LEU A 95 -7.48 -14.03 -11.11
CA LEU A 95 -6.86 -14.74 -9.98
C LEU A 95 -5.55 -14.07 -9.55
N ALA A 96 -4.72 -13.64 -10.50
CA ALA A 96 -3.46 -12.94 -10.22
C ALA A 96 -3.71 -11.60 -9.50
N VAL A 97 -4.68 -10.81 -9.97
CA VAL A 97 -5.05 -9.53 -9.33
C VAL A 97 -5.58 -9.76 -7.92
N ILE A 98 -6.45 -10.74 -7.69
CA ILE A 98 -6.95 -11.06 -6.34
C ILE A 98 -5.81 -11.50 -5.41
N SER A 99 -4.90 -12.34 -5.91
CA SER A 99 -3.78 -12.86 -5.12
C SER A 99 -2.82 -11.75 -4.71
N TYR A 100 -2.49 -10.86 -5.64
CA TYR A 100 -1.66 -9.69 -5.40
C TYR A 100 -2.33 -8.73 -4.40
N THR A 101 -3.54 -8.28 -4.69
CA THR A 101 -4.28 -7.34 -3.83
C THR A 101 -4.55 -7.88 -2.44
N GLY A 102 -4.69 -9.21 -2.28
CA GLY A 102 -4.86 -9.85 -0.99
C GLY A 102 -3.70 -9.57 -0.03
N ILE A 103 -2.46 -9.59 -0.51
CA ILE A 103 -1.25 -9.33 0.30
C ILE A 103 -1.21 -7.87 0.74
N ASP A 104 -1.55 -6.96 -0.16
CA ASP A 104 -1.59 -5.52 0.05
C ASP A 104 -2.67 -5.12 1.05
N ASN A 105 -3.87 -5.68 0.87
CA ASN A 105 -5.01 -5.47 1.74
C ASN A 105 -4.74 -5.99 3.15
N PHE A 106 -4.03 -7.12 3.28
CA PHE A 106 -3.64 -7.66 4.57
C PHE A 106 -2.72 -6.68 5.32
N LEU A 107 -1.70 -6.10 4.67
CA LEU A 107 -0.86 -5.07 5.27
C LEU A 107 -1.69 -3.88 5.76
N GLY A 108 -2.59 -3.37 4.91
CA GLY A 108 -3.49 -2.27 5.25
C GLY A 108 -4.33 -2.58 6.51
N LEU A 109 -4.96 -3.76 6.56
CA LEU A 109 -5.75 -4.20 7.72
C LEU A 109 -4.92 -4.27 9.00
N LEU A 110 -3.70 -4.82 8.93
CA LEU A 110 -2.79 -4.90 10.07
C LEU A 110 -2.43 -3.51 10.60
N VAL A 111 -2.05 -2.59 9.70
CA VAL A 111 -1.69 -1.21 10.04
C VAL A 111 -2.86 -0.48 10.68
N PHE A 112 -4.06 -0.57 10.11
CA PHE A 112 -5.25 0.08 10.66
C PHE A 112 -5.70 -0.52 12.00
N HIS A 113 -5.59 -1.85 12.18
CA HIS A 113 -5.86 -2.50 13.46
C HIS A 113 -4.91 -1.97 14.54
N ILE A 114 -3.60 -2.00 14.27
CA ILE A 114 -2.57 -1.52 15.22
C ILE A 114 -2.77 -0.03 15.51
N SER A 115 -3.10 0.77 14.51
CA SER A 115 -3.41 2.19 14.67
C SER A 115 -4.62 2.40 15.61
N GLY A 116 -5.66 1.57 15.50
CA GLY A 116 -6.77 1.58 16.45
C GLY A 116 -6.35 1.18 17.87
N GLN A 117 -5.44 0.23 18.01
CA GLN A 117 -4.88 -0.15 19.32
C GLN A 117 -4.03 0.96 19.93
N LEU A 118 -3.24 1.66 19.11
CA LEU A 118 -2.45 2.83 19.50
C LEU A 118 -3.34 4.00 19.92
N ASP A 119 -4.46 4.24 19.22
CA ASP A 119 -5.47 5.24 19.64
C ASP A 119 -6.07 4.93 21.01
N ILE A 120 -6.43 3.67 21.26
CA ILE A 120 -6.95 3.25 22.57
C ILE A 120 -5.90 3.48 23.65
N LEU A 121 -4.65 3.09 23.39
CA LEU A 121 -3.54 3.30 24.31
C LEU A 121 -3.31 4.79 24.59
N LYS A 122 -3.30 5.62 23.54
CA LYS A 122 -3.23 7.08 23.63
C LYS A 122 -4.33 7.64 24.53
N ASN A 123 -5.59 7.26 24.28
CA ASN A 123 -6.73 7.75 25.06
C ASN A 123 -6.64 7.37 26.54
N ARG A 124 -6.18 6.15 26.85
CA ARG A 124 -5.94 5.71 28.23
C ARG A 124 -4.83 6.52 28.90
N LEU A 125 -3.74 6.81 28.18
CA LEU A 125 -2.64 7.63 28.68
C LEU A 125 -3.05 9.09 28.89
N THR A 126 -3.90 9.66 28.03
CA THR A 126 -4.39 11.05 28.21
C THR A 126 -5.32 11.21 29.41
N ARG A 127 -6.03 10.14 29.80
CA ARG A 127 -6.96 10.16 30.95
C ARG A 127 -6.34 9.57 32.22
N LEU A 128 -5.02 9.39 32.26
CA LEU A 128 -4.32 8.68 33.33
C LEU A 128 -4.58 9.31 34.71
N ASP A 129 -4.70 10.63 34.75
CA ASP A 129 -4.96 11.44 35.95
C ASP A 129 -6.38 11.26 36.54
N LYS A 130 -7.34 10.80 35.73
CA LYS A 130 -8.74 10.61 36.16
C LYS A 130 -8.99 9.26 36.82
N TYR A 131 -8.02 8.34 36.77
CA TYR A 131 -8.20 7.01 37.31
C TYR A 131 -7.71 6.88 38.75
N ILE A 132 -8.56 6.28 39.60
CA ILE A 132 -8.24 5.98 41.00
C ILE A 132 -7.00 5.07 41.10
N ASN A 133 -6.90 4.06 40.22
CA ASN A 133 -5.76 3.12 40.16
C ASN A 133 -4.81 3.44 38.98
N SER A 134 -4.34 4.69 38.90
CA SER A 134 -3.47 5.18 37.81
C SER A 134 -2.20 4.34 37.60
N HIS A 135 -1.60 3.82 38.68
CA HIS A 135 -0.40 2.98 38.59
C HIS A 135 -0.63 1.66 37.83
N ASP A 136 -1.71 0.94 38.13
CA ASP A 136 -2.00 -0.35 37.50
C ASP A 136 -2.44 -0.17 36.05
N ILE A 137 -3.15 0.91 35.76
CA ILE A 137 -3.52 1.28 34.39
C ILE A 137 -2.28 1.63 33.58
N LEU A 138 -1.33 2.38 34.15
CA LEU A 138 -0.06 2.66 33.48
C LEU A 138 0.73 1.39 33.20
N LYS A 139 0.80 0.46 34.16
CA LYS A 139 1.42 -0.85 33.97
C LYS A 139 0.79 -1.60 32.80
N ASN A 140 -0.54 -1.64 32.72
CA ASN A 140 -1.27 -2.24 31.61
C ASN A 140 -1.01 -1.53 30.27
N CYS A 141 -0.90 -0.21 30.28
CA CYS A 141 -0.55 0.58 29.10
C CYS A 141 0.85 0.24 28.59
N ILE A 142 1.84 0.08 29.48
CA ILE A 142 3.22 -0.29 29.13
C ILE A 142 3.26 -1.69 28.52
N VAL A 143 2.59 -2.67 29.14
CA VAL A 143 2.52 -4.04 28.60
C VAL A 143 1.90 -4.04 27.21
N ARG A 144 0.82 -3.28 27.00
CA ARG A 144 0.18 -3.16 25.68
C ARG A 144 1.06 -2.45 24.67
N HIS A 145 1.76 -1.38 25.07
CA HIS A 145 2.74 -0.68 24.23
C HIS A 145 3.86 -1.60 23.76
N ILE A 146 4.42 -2.41 24.66
CA ILE A 146 5.48 -3.38 24.32
C ILE A 146 4.95 -4.44 23.36
N ARG A 147 3.75 -4.96 23.60
CA ARG A 147 3.10 -5.93 22.69
C ARG A 147 2.92 -5.32 21.29
N LEU A 148 2.36 -4.12 21.19
CA LEU A 148 2.15 -3.42 19.92
C LEU A 148 3.48 -3.13 19.21
N PHE A 149 4.49 -2.68 19.93
CA PHE A 149 5.82 -2.46 19.39
C PHE A 149 6.41 -3.73 18.76
N ARG A 150 6.32 -4.88 19.46
CA ARG A 150 6.76 -6.17 18.94
C ARG A 150 5.97 -6.57 17.69
N THR A 151 4.65 -6.37 17.68
CA THR A 151 3.83 -6.65 16.50
C THR A 151 4.24 -5.80 15.30
N ILE A 152 4.49 -4.50 15.49
CA ILE A 152 4.95 -3.64 14.41
C ILE A 152 6.30 -4.13 13.86
N ALA A 153 7.22 -4.54 14.75
CA ALA A 153 8.51 -5.10 14.33
C ALA A 153 8.34 -6.39 13.50
N VAL A 154 7.42 -7.28 13.87
CA VAL A 154 7.12 -8.49 13.08
C VAL A 154 6.55 -8.15 11.71
N ILE A 155 5.63 -7.18 11.63
CA ILE A 155 5.04 -6.74 10.36
C ILE A 155 6.12 -6.13 9.47
N GLU A 156 6.93 -5.25 10.04
CA GLU A 156 7.99 -4.58 9.31
C GLU A 156 9.00 -5.60 8.78
N ASP A 157 9.42 -6.59 9.58
CA ASP A 157 10.33 -7.65 9.13
C ASP A 157 9.72 -8.53 8.03
N THR A 158 8.44 -8.91 8.18
CA THR A 158 7.72 -9.73 7.20
C THR A 158 7.60 -9.04 5.84
N TYR A 159 7.32 -7.73 5.84
CA TYR A 159 7.09 -6.96 4.61
C TYR A 159 8.35 -6.28 4.08
N ASN A 160 9.46 -6.30 4.81
CA ASN A 160 10.68 -5.54 4.49
C ASN A 160 11.19 -5.78 3.05
N ILE A 161 11.35 -7.05 2.66
CA ILE A 161 11.86 -7.43 1.33
C ILE A 161 10.78 -7.24 0.26
N ILE A 162 9.51 -7.49 0.61
CA ILE A 162 8.37 -7.30 -0.29
C ILE A 162 8.26 -5.82 -0.68
N LEU A 163 8.32 -4.92 0.30
CA LEU A 163 8.26 -3.48 0.09
C LEU A 163 9.45 -2.97 -0.73
N LEU A 164 10.66 -3.52 -0.54
CA LEU A 164 11.81 -3.19 -1.40
C LEU A 164 11.57 -3.60 -2.85
N SER A 165 11.10 -4.84 -3.06
CA SER A 165 10.83 -5.38 -4.39
C SER A 165 9.76 -4.56 -5.10
N LEU A 166 8.69 -4.20 -4.39
CA LEU A 166 7.63 -3.33 -4.89
C LEU A 166 8.14 -1.92 -5.21
N PHE A 167 9.00 -1.35 -4.37
CA PHE A 167 9.57 -0.02 -4.59
C PHE A 167 10.36 0.04 -5.90
N ILE A 168 11.23 -0.96 -6.14
CA ILE A 168 12.00 -1.08 -7.39
C ILE A 168 11.07 -1.31 -8.57
N TYR A 169 10.09 -2.21 -8.41
CA TYR A 169 9.09 -2.52 -9.44
C TYR A 169 8.32 -1.27 -9.88
N PHE A 170 7.78 -0.49 -8.94
CA PHE A 170 7.06 0.74 -9.25
C PHE A 170 7.96 1.78 -9.92
N ALA A 171 9.20 1.97 -9.44
CA ALA A 171 10.14 2.92 -10.05
C ALA A 171 10.41 2.58 -11.53
N ILE A 172 10.64 1.31 -11.82
CA ILE A 172 10.85 0.81 -13.19
C ILE A 172 9.60 1.04 -14.05
N LEU A 173 8.42 0.65 -13.54
CA LEU A 173 7.18 0.81 -14.29
C LEU A 173 6.83 2.28 -14.55
N PHE A 174 7.02 3.16 -13.58
CA PHE A 174 6.81 4.60 -13.79
C PHE A 174 7.71 5.14 -14.90
N ALA A 175 8.99 4.77 -14.91
CA ALA A 175 9.90 5.22 -15.95
C ALA A 175 9.47 4.73 -17.34
N PHE A 176 9.12 3.44 -17.47
CA PHE A 176 8.68 2.89 -18.75
C PHE A 176 7.35 3.47 -19.23
N TYR A 177 6.32 3.53 -18.37
CA TYR A 177 5.02 4.09 -18.76
C TYR A 177 5.10 5.59 -19.03
N GLY A 178 5.88 6.35 -18.27
CA GLY A 178 6.11 7.76 -18.55
C GLY A 178 6.81 7.98 -19.89
N PHE A 179 7.86 7.21 -20.19
CA PHE A 179 8.52 7.24 -21.50
C PHE A 179 7.56 6.83 -22.64
N ARG A 180 6.68 5.84 -22.40
CA ARG A 180 5.65 5.44 -23.37
C ARG A 180 4.67 6.57 -23.68
N ILE A 181 4.24 7.34 -22.68
CA ILE A 181 3.36 8.49 -22.90
C ILE A 181 4.04 9.52 -23.80
N ILE A 182 5.31 9.87 -23.53
CA ILE A 182 6.05 10.84 -24.35
C ILE A 182 6.15 10.36 -25.79
N ASN A 183 6.49 9.08 -26.00
CA ASN A 183 6.56 8.52 -27.35
C ASN A 183 5.23 8.55 -28.09
N LEU A 184 4.11 8.36 -27.39
CA LEU A 184 2.78 8.42 -27.99
C LEU A 184 2.43 9.84 -28.47
N PHE A 185 2.94 10.88 -27.80
CA PHE A 185 2.80 12.26 -28.24
C PHE A 185 3.74 12.64 -29.38
N ASP A 186 4.91 12.01 -29.48
CA ASP A 186 5.83 12.20 -30.61
C ASP A 186 5.34 11.54 -31.92
N GLU A 187 4.38 10.60 -31.87
CA GLU A 187 3.81 9.96 -33.06
C GLU A 187 2.81 10.89 -33.78
N GLU A 188 3.32 11.74 -34.68
CA GLU A 188 2.60 12.84 -35.36
C GLU A 188 1.32 12.48 -36.14
N ASN A 189 1.02 11.21 -36.43
CA ASN A 189 -0.03 10.87 -37.41
C ASN A 189 -1.17 9.94 -36.96
N ASN A 190 -1.16 9.32 -35.76
CA ASN A 190 -2.27 8.46 -35.31
C ASN A 190 -2.31 8.28 -33.77
N LEU A 191 -2.61 9.34 -33.04
CA LEU A 191 -2.73 9.28 -31.58
C LEU A 191 -3.99 8.46 -31.21
N SER A 192 -3.80 7.18 -30.93
CA SER A 192 -4.88 6.29 -30.49
C SER A 192 -5.34 6.71 -29.08
N LEU A 193 -6.50 7.36 -29.00
CA LEU A 193 -7.12 7.80 -27.75
C LEU A 193 -7.19 6.66 -26.72
N THR A 194 -7.53 5.45 -27.15
CA THR A 194 -7.63 4.28 -26.27
C THR A 194 -6.29 3.90 -25.64
N ARG A 195 -5.18 3.98 -26.39
CA ARG A 195 -3.83 3.71 -25.86
C ARG A 195 -3.42 4.76 -24.86
N LEU A 196 -3.71 6.04 -25.13
CA LEU A 196 -3.44 7.13 -24.19
C LEU A 196 -4.22 6.93 -22.89
N MET A 197 -5.52 6.65 -22.97
CA MET A 197 -6.38 6.41 -21.81
C MET A 197 -5.90 5.23 -20.97
N PHE A 198 -5.46 4.14 -21.61
CA PHE A 198 -4.86 3.01 -20.90
C PHE A 198 -3.57 3.38 -20.19
N CYS A 199 -2.65 4.07 -20.86
CA CYS A 199 -1.38 4.50 -20.25
C CYS A 199 -1.62 5.42 -19.06
N ILE A 200 -2.50 6.41 -19.20
CA ILE A 200 -2.88 7.32 -18.11
C ILE A 200 -3.52 6.54 -16.95
N SER A 201 -4.49 5.67 -17.24
CA SER A 201 -5.13 4.84 -16.21
C SER A 201 -4.14 3.97 -15.48
N THR A 202 -3.15 3.41 -16.18
CA THR A 202 -2.12 2.56 -15.59
C THR A 202 -1.20 3.36 -14.68
N ILE A 203 -0.72 4.52 -15.13
CA ILE A 203 0.10 5.42 -14.29
C ILE A 203 -0.67 5.85 -13.03
N PHE A 204 -1.96 6.18 -13.18
CA PHE A 204 -2.78 6.56 -12.04
C PHE A 204 -2.96 5.41 -11.04
N ASN A 205 -3.16 4.18 -11.53
CA ASN A 205 -3.22 2.99 -10.67
C ASN A 205 -1.88 2.77 -9.93
N LEU A 206 -0.75 2.78 -10.64
CA LEU A 206 0.59 2.65 -10.05
C LEU A 206 0.88 3.73 -9.01
N PHE A 207 0.47 4.97 -9.29
CA PHE A 207 0.54 6.10 -8.37
C PHE A 207 -0.31 5.88 -7.12
N GLY A 208 -1.55 5.46 -7.30
CA GLY A 208 -2.44 5.12 -6.19
C GLY A 208 -1.83 4.05 -5.28
N GLN A 209 -1.42 2.91 -5.84
CA GLN A 209 -0.87 1.80 -5.05
C GLN A 209 0.41 2.19 -4.30
N MET A 210 1.38 2.81 -4.97
CA MET A 210 2.63 3.21 -4.33
C MET A 210 2.41 4.31 -3.27
N CYS A 211 1.52 5.27 -3.54
CA CYS A 211 1.13 6.29 -2.57
C CYS A 211 0.51 5.65 -1.32
N LEU A 212 -0.37 4.65 -1.49
CA LEU A 212 -0.99 3.95 -0.37
C LEU A 212 0.04 3.28 0.54
N TYR A 213 1.06 2.62 0.00
CA TYR A 213 2.13 2.02 0.81
C TYR A 213 2.87 3.05 1.68
N CYS A 214 3.27 4.17 1.07
CA CYS A 214 3.96 5.24 1.79
C CYS A 214 3.03 5.96 2.79
N ALA A 215 1.77 6.18 2.43
CA ALA A 215 0.78 6.77 3.30
C ALA A 215 0.48 5.87 4.51
N LEU A 216 0.40 4.54 4.32
CA LEU A 216 0.24 3.59 5.42
C LEU A 216 1.42 3.61 6.39
N GLY A 217 2.65 3.64 5.86
CA GLY A 217 3.86 3.74 6.68
C GLY A 217 3.93 5.04 7.49
N GLU A 218 3.65 6.17 6.85
CA GLU A 218 3.61 7.48 7.51
C GLU A 218 2.47 7.59 8.53
N PHE A 219 1.31 7.06 8.19
CA PHE A 219 0.17 7.00 9.10
C PHE A 219 0.48 6.17 10.36
N LEU A 220 1.10 5.00 10.19
CA LEU A 220 1.52 4.16 11.33
C LEU A 220 2.52 4.90 12.23
N MET A 221 3.54 5.52 11.62
CA MET A 221 4.53 6.33 12.34
C MET A 221 3.85 7.44 13.14
N ALA A 222 2.94 8.19 12.52
CA ALA A 222 2.22 9.27 13.17
C ALA A 222 1.38 8.78 14.36
N GLN A 223 0.67 7.65 14.22
CA GLN A 223 -0.11 7.09 15.32
C GLN A 223 0.76 6.59 16.46
N TYR A 224 1.93 6.01 16.16
CA TYR A 224 2.87 5.60 17.18
C TYR A 224 3.42 6.81 17.97
N ASN A 225 3.80 7.89 17.27
CA ASN A 225 4.28 9.12 17.91
C ASN A 225 3.21 9.82 18.76
N ASN A 226 1.92 9.70 18.41
CA ASN A 226 0.83 10.24 19.23
C ASN A 226 0.78 9.63 20.64
N VAL A 227 1.20 8.37 20.80
CA VAL A 227 1.31 7.71 22.12
C VAL A 227 2.40 8.37 22.96
N TYR A 228 3.54 8.70 22.34
CA TYR A 228 4.61 9.43 22.99
C TYR A 228 4.13 10.81 23.49
N TYR A 229 3.45 11.58 22.65
CA TYR A 229 2.92 12.89 23.06
C TYR A 229 1.86 12.78 24.17
N ALA A 230 1.00 11.76 24.12
CA ALA A 230 0.04 11.52 25.20
C ALA A 230 0.74 11.18 26.53
N ALA A 231 1.84 10.42 26.49
CA ALA A 231 2.65 10.14 27.67
C ALA A 231 3.39 11.39 28.17
N TYR A 232 3.87 12.25 27.27
CA TYR A 232 4.58 13.48 27.61
C TYR A 232 3.67 14.52 28.28
N ASN A 233 2.45 14.70 27.76
CA ASN A 233 1.49 15.70 28.23
C ASN A 233 0.81 15.36 29.57
N ASN A 234 1.17 14.24 30.19
CA ASN A 234 0.69 13.90 31.53
C ASN A 234 1.30 14.84 32.58
N LYS A 235 0.56 15.13 33.66
CA LYS A 235 1.04 15.94 34.80
C LYS A 235 2.02 15.14 35.68
N TRP A 236 3.12 14.68 35.11
CA TRP A 236 4.11 13.81 35.75
C TRP A 236 4.68 14.39 37.04
N TYR A 237 4.79 15.72 37.15
CA TYR A 237 5.24 16.42 38.35
C TYR A 237 4.29 16.29 39.55
N ALA A 238 3.03 15.92 39.32
CA ALA A 238 2.03 15.69 40.38
C ALA A 238 1.80 14.19 40.68
N MET A 239 2.58 13.29 40.07
CA MET A 239 2.42 11.85 40.21
C MET A 239 3.43 11.23 41.20
N ASN A 240 3.09 10.07 41.74
CA ASN A 240 3.98 9.31 42.62
C ASN A 240 5.27 8.89 41.87
N LYS A 241 6.40 8.85 42.58
CA LYS A 241 7.74 8.52 42.04
C LYS A 241 7.77 7.28 41.14
N LYS A 242 7.09 6.20 41.55
CA LYS A 242 7.02 4.94 40.79
C LYS A 242 6.27 5.09 39.45
N THR A 243 5.19 5.87 39.43
CA THR A 243 4.41 6.18 38.22
C THR A 243 5.24 7.04 37.27
N VAL A 244 5.98 8.03 37.80
CA VAL A 244 6.87 8.88 37.01
C VAL A 244 7.97 8.06 36.34
N GLN A 245 8.64 7.17 37.07
CA GLN A 245 9.67 6.28 36.49
C GLN A 245 9.13 5.43 35.34
N ASN A 246 7.98 4.81 35.54
CA ASN A 246 7.32 3.98 34.51
C ASN A 246 6.94 4.79 33.26
N LEU A 247 6.41 6.00 33.44
CA LEU A 247 6.06 6.90 32.36
C LEU A 247 7.30 7.37 31.58
N LEU A 248 8.39 7.63 32.30
CA LEU A 248 9.66 8.08 31.73
C LEU A 248 10.29 6.99 30.84
N PHE A 249 10.22 5.71 31.22
CA PHE A 249 10.62 4.61 30.34
C PHE A 249 9.82 4.56 29.04
N LEU A 250 8.50 4.77 29.13
CA LEU A 250 7.63 4.81 27.96
C LEU A 250 7.96 6.01 27.05
N GLN A 251 8.26 7.17 27.63
CA GLN A 251 8.69 8.36 26.89
C GLN A 251 10.05 8.15 26.20
N ILE A 252 11.06 7.63 26.90
CA ILE A 252 12.38 7.34 26.32
C ILE A 252 12.24 6.40 25.13
N ARG A 253 11.42 5.33 25.26
CA ARG A 253 11.19 4.41 24.14
C ARG A 253 10.38 5.05 23.01
N GLY A 254 9.35 5.83 23.35
CA GLY A 254 8.45 6.48 22.41
C GLY A 254 9.10 7.60 21.60
N ASN A 255 10.17 8.22 22.12
CA ASN A 255 10.94 9.24 21.41
C ASN A 255 11.67 8.68 20.16
N LYS A 256 11.85 7.37 20.07
CA LYS A 256 12.40 6.71 18.89
C LYS A 256 11.25 6.32 17.96
N PRO A 257 11.08 6.99 16.79
CA PRO A 257 10.01 6.68 15.85
C PRO A 257 10.13 5.25 15.31
N VAL A 258 9.00 4.73 14.83
CA VAL A 258 8.90 3.41 14.20
C VAL A 258 8.47 3.59 12.76
N TYR A 259 9.20 2.96 11.85
CA TYR A 259 8.96 3.04 10.41
C TYR A 259 8.71 1.65 9.86
N LEU A 260 7.82 1.55 8.85
CA LEU A 260 7.91 0.46 7.88
C LEU A 260 9.05 0.81 6.93
N THR A 261 9.90 -0.15 6.59
CA THR A 261 11.05 0.09 5.71
C THR A 261 11.04 -0.80 4.49
N ALA A 262 11.58 -0.27 3.38
CA ALA A 262 11.96 -1.02 2.20
C ALA A 262 13.44 -1.41 2.32
N GLY A 263 13.70 -2.69 2.52
CA GLY A 263 15.05 -3.27 2.58
C GLY A 263 15.91 -2.79 3.76
N LYS A 264 15.33 -2.30 4.85
CA LYS A 264 16.01 -1.54 5.94
C LYS A 264 16.75 -0.28 5.46
N MET A 265 16.62 0.12 4.20
CA MET A 265 17.33 1.27 3.62
C MET A 265 16.46 2.53 3.61
N PHE A 266 15.20 2.38 3.20
CA PHE A 266 14.31 3.52 2.99
C PHE A 266 13.05 3.41 3.87
N PRO A 267 12.72 4.42 4.68
CA PRO A 267 11.44 4.43 5.38
C PRO A 267 10.30 4.65 4.37
N MET A 268 9.20 3.91 4.49
CA MET A 268 8.01 4.07 3.67
C MET A 268 7.24 5.31 4.11
N THR A 269 7.56 6.46 3.50
CA THR A 269 6.97 7.78 3.80
C THR A 269 6.60 8.51 2.51
N LEU A 270 5.73 9.52 2.59
CA LEU A 270 5.40 10.35 1.42
C LEU A 270 6.64 11.10 0.88
N THR A 271 7.62 11.39 1.73
CA THR A 271 8.92 11.93 1.28
C THR A 271 9.65 10.96 0.36
N THR A 272 9.72 9.69 0.73
CA THR A 272 10.33 8.63 -0.10
C THR A 272 9.57 8.42 -1.41
N PHE A 273 8.25 8.52 -1.37
CA PHE A 273 7.39 8.49 -2.57
C PHE A 273 7.69 9.65 -3.53
N CYS A 274 7.77 10.88 -3.04
CA CYS A 274 8.18 12.04 -3.82
C CYS A 274 9.57 11.85 -4.41
N GLY A 275 10.49 11.24 -3.66
CA GLY A 275 11.80 10.83 -4.15
C GLY A 275 11.72 9.89 -5.35
N LEU A 276 10.92 8.82 -5.25
CA LEU A 276 10.70 7.84 -6.32
C LEU A 276 10.15 8.49 -7.60
N ILE A 277 9.18 9.39 -7.47
CA ILE A 277 8.62 10.11 -8.63
C ILE A 277 9.69 10.96 -9.29
N LYS A 278 10.46 11.73 -8.51
CA LYS A 278 11.55 12.57 -9.03
C LYS A 278 12.59 11.75 -9.77
N THR A 279 13.02 10.62 -9.21
CA THR A 279 13.98 9.73 -9.87
C THR A 279 13.41 9.13 -11.15
N SER A 280 12.14 8.71 -11.14
CA SER A 280 11.46 8.16 -12.32
C SER A 280 11.37 9.19 -13.45
N LEU A 281 11.03 10.44 -13.13
CA LEU A 281 11.04 11.56 -14.09
C LEU A 281 12.44 11.81 -14.65
N GLY A 282 13.48 11.73 -13.82
CA GLY A 282 14.87 11.80 -14.27
C GLY A 282 15.22 10.71 -15.29
N TYR A 283 14.83 9.46 -15.01
CA TYR A 283 15.01 8.35 -15.97
C TYR A 283 14.23 8.55 -17.27
N ILE A 284 13.00 9.07 -17.18
CA ILE A 284 12.20 9.41 -18.37
C ILE A 284 12.93 10.44 -19.23
N SER A 285 13.50 11.49 -18.64
CA SER A 285 14.29 12.48 -19.37
C SER A 285 15.51 11.86 -20.06
N VAL A 286 16.26 11.00 -19.36
CA VAL A 286 17.42 10.30 -19.95
C VAL A 286 16.99 9.44 -21.14
N LEU A 287 15.94 8.63 -20.99
CA LEU A 287 15.42 7.78 -22.07
C LEU A 287 14.94 8.61 -23.27
N HIS A 288 14.29 9.74 -23.02
CA HIS A 288 13.86 10.64 -24.09
C HIS A 288 15.04 11.27 -24.84
N THR A 289 16.08 11.72 -24.13
CA THR A 289 17.29 12.26 -24.77
C THR A 289 18.02 11.19 -25.58
N MET A 290 18.17 9.97 -25.06
CA MET A 290 18.83 8.87 -25.77
C MET A 290 18.09 8.46 -27.05
N LYS A 291 16.76 8.59 -27.11
CA LYS A 291 15.98 8.33 -28.33
C LYS A 291 16.29 9.30 -29.47
N ARG A 292 16.67 10.54 -29.14
CA ARG A 292 16.94 11.60 -30.14
C ARG A 292 18.34 11.50 -30.77
N TYR A 293 19.22 10.68 -30.20
CA TYR A 293 20.53 10.34 -30.76
C TYR A 293 20.42 9.06 -31.61
#